data_AF-A0A842XNW2-F1
#
_entry.id   AF-A0A842XNW2-F1
#
_cell.length_a   1.000
_cell.length_b   1.000
_cell.length_c   1.000
_cell.angle_alpha   90.00
_cell.angle_beta   90.00
_cell.angle_gamma   90.00
#
_symmetry.space_group_name_H-M   'P 1'
#
loop_
_entity.id
_entity.type
_entity.pdbx_description
1 polymer ?
#
loop_
_entity_poly.entity_id
_entity_poly.type
_entity_poly.pdbx_seq_one_letter_code
_entity_poly.pdbx_strand_id
1 'polypeptide(L)'
;MTDITDLIDALRAAVEECIGQEPEVAVAYSGGLDSSIINSLATEVASTSRYTCAVRESPDDRLVREMVNEQRIPPTVIVLSEPRLIAHVREAAYALNTTNPVQIAYSIP
;
A
#
# COMPACT_ATOMS: atom_id res chain seq x y z
N MET A 1 21.85 3.72 -22.07
CA MET A 1 20.80 4.46 -21.35
C MET A 1 19.55 3.64 -21.51
N THR A 2 19.01 3.12 -20.42
CA THR A 2 17.68 2.51 -20.44
C THR A 2 16.69 3.65 -20.72
N ASP A 3 15.81 3.49 -21.71
CA ASP A 3 14.78 4.48 -22.00
C ASP A 3 13.77 4.49 -20.84
N ILE A 4 13.18 5.65 -20.54
CA ILE A 4 12.13 5.74 -19.52
C ILE A 4 10.92 4.87 -19.90
N THR A 5 10.69 4.70 -21.20
CA THR A 5 9.67 3.80 -21.73
C THR A 5 9.96 2.35 -21.38
N ASP A 6 11.21 1.90 -21.54
CA ASP A 6 11.60 0.52 -21.19
C ASP A 6 11.36 0.23 -19.71
N LEU A 7 11.60 1.21 -18.83
CA LEU A 7 11.37 1.06 -17.39
C LEU A 7 9.87 0.96 -17.06
N ILE A 8 9.04 1.80 -17.69
CA ILE A 8 7.58 1.76 -17.48
C ILE A 8 7.01 0.44 -18.00
N ASP A 9 7.47 -0.05 -19.15
CA ASP A 9 7.01 -1.31 -19.71
C ASP A 9 7.44 -2.50 -18.86
N ALA A 10 8.66 -2.48 -18.31
CA ALA A 10 9.11 -3.49 -17.35
C ALA A 10 8.27 -3.49 -16.06
N LEU A 11 7.90 -2.31 -15.54
CA LEU A 11 7.02 -2.19 -14.37
C LEU A 11 5.61 -2.69 -14.67
N ARG A 12 5.06 -2.36 -15.86
CA ARG A 12 3.74 -2.86 -16.28
C ARG A 12 3.74 -4.39 -16.34
N ALA A 13 4.74 -4.99 -16.97
CA ALA A 13 4.87 -6.44 -17.06
C ALA A 13 4.97 -7.11 -15.68
N ALA A 14 5.72 -6.51 -14.74
CA ALA A 14 5.84 -7.03 -13.38
C ALA A 14 4.51 -6.94 -12.60
N VAL A 15 3.73 -5.88 -12.80
CA VAL A 15 2.40 -5.73 -12.20
C VAL A 15 1.42 -6.75 -12.79
N GLU A 16 1.41 -6.93 -14.12
CA GLU A 16 0.60 -7.95 -14.79
C GLU A 16 0.93 -9.36 -14.28
N GLU A 17 2.22 -9.68 -14.14
CA GLU A 17 2.65 -10.97 -13.58
C GLU A 17 2.18 -11.16 -12.14
N CYS A 18 2.25 -10.11 -11.31
CA CYS A 18 1.81 -10.15 -9.93
C CYS A 18 0.28 -10.31 -9.78
N ILE A 19 -0.50 -9.71 -10.69
CA ILE A 19 -1.98 -9.83 -10.73
C ILE A 19 -2.39 -11.21 -11.26
N GLY A 20 -1.63 -11.75 -12.22
CA GLY A 20 -1.90 -13.05 -12.80
C GLY A 20 -3.22 -13.06 -13.59
N GLN A 21 -4.20 -13.84 -13.12
CA GLN A 21 -5.52 -13.98 -13.76
C GLN A 21 -6.67 -13.48 -12.87
N GLU A 22 -6.33 -12.77 -11.78
CA GLU A 22 -7.32 -12.30 -10.83
C GLU A 22 -8.12 -11.12 -11.42
N PRO A 23 -9.46 -11.21 -11.47
CA PRO A 23 -10.28 -10.13 -12.03
C PRO A 23 -10.39 -8.91 -11.10
N GLU A 24 -10.12 -9.11 -9.82
CA GLU A 24 -10.19 -8.10 -8.77
C GLU A 24 -8.95 -8.19 -7.87
N VAL A 25 -8.32 -7.04 -7.61
CA VAL A 25 -7.13 -6.94 -6.75
C VAL A 25 -7.23 -5.77 -5.78
N ALA A 26 -6.41 -5.82 -4.73
CA ALA A 26 -6.29 -4.76 -3.73
C ALA A 26 -4.88 -4.18 -3.74
N VAL A 27 -4.78 -2.85 -3.65
CA VAL A 27 -3.51 -2.13 -3.55
C VAL A 27 -3.40 -1.46 -2.18
N ALA A 28 -2.28 -1.70 -1.50
CA ALA A 28 -1.85 -0.90 -0.36
C ALA A 28 -1.46 0.50 -0.85
N TYR A 29 -2.30 1.48 -0.59
CA TYR A 29 -2.29 2.79 -1.21
C TYR A 29 -2.00 3.88 -0.17
N SER A 30 -0.78 4.41 -0.21
CA SER A 30 -0.31 5.47 0.72
C SER A 30 -0.61 6.88 0.23
N GLY A 31 -1.01 7.04 -1.04
CA GLY A 31 -1.06 8.35 -1.71
C GLY A 31 0.29 8.82 -2.25
N GLY A 32 1.39 8.14 -1.91
CA GLY A 32 2.71 8.41 -2.46
C GLY A 32 2.84 7.99 -3.93
N LEU A 33 3.92 8.45 -4.57
CA LEU A 33 4.23 8.20 -5.98
C LEU A 33 4.24 6.71 -6.30
N ASP A 34 4.97 5.90 -5.52
CA ASP A 34 5.16 4.47 -5.77
C ASP A 34 3.82 3.73 -5.80
N SER A 35 3.01 3.87 -4.74
CA SER A 35 1.69 3.24 -4.68
C SER A 35 0.71 3.77 -5.72
N SER A 36 0.91 5.02 -6.19
CA SER A 36 0.08 5.60 -7.26
C SER A 36 0.44 5.05 -8.63
N ILE A 37 1.72 4.81 -8.90
CA ILE A 37 2.17 4.12 -10.12
C ILE A 37 1.61 2.71 -10.14
N ILE A 38 1.78 1.94 -9.04
CA ILE A 38 1.26 0.57 -8.94
C ILE A 38 -0.26 0.54 -9.10
N ASN A 39 -0.99 1.43 -8.42
CA ASN A 39 -2.45 1.52 -8.57
C ASN A 39 -2.87 1.84 -10.01
N SER A 40 -2.18 2.76 -10.68
CA SER A 40 -2.49 3.13 -12.06
C SER A 40 -2.33 1.92 -12.98
N LEU A 41 -1.18 1.24 -12.90
CA LEU A 41 -0.89 0.06 -13.72
C LEU A 41 -1.85 -1.09 -13.41
N ALA A 42 -2.17 -1.34 -12.13
CA ALA A 42 -3.12 -2.39 -11.76
C ALA A 42 -4.53 -2.14 -12.30
N THR A 43 -4.97 -0.87 -12.33
CA THR A 43 -6.30 -0.48 -12.83
C THR A 43 -6.43 -0.66 -14.35
N GLU A 44 -5.32 -0.68 -15.09
CA GLU A 44 -5.33 -0.99 -16.53
C GLU A 44 -5.71 -2.45 -16.80
N VAL A 45 -5.46 -3.34 -15.84
CA VAL A 45 -5.51 -4.80 -16.03
C VAL A 45 -6.67 -5.45 -15.26
N ALA A 46 -6.98 -4.97 -14.05
CA ALA A 46 -7.98 -5.57 -13.17
C ALA A 46 -8.79 -4.51 -12.40
N SER A 47 -9.96 -4.90 -11.93
CA SER A 47 -10.73 -4.08 -10.99
C SER A 47 -9.94 -3.90 -9.71
N THR A 48 -9.62 -2.66 -9.34
CA THR A 48 -8.67 -2.37 -8.27
C THR A 48 -9.33 -1.63 -7.11
N SER A 49 -9.30 -2.24 -5.93
CA SER A 49 -9.65 -1.60 -4.66
C SER A 49 -8.41 -1.02 -3.98
N ARG A 50 -8.56 0.16 -3.37
CA ARG A 50 -7.46 0.82 -2.64
C ARG A 50 -7.71 0.75 -1.14
N TYR A 51 -6.68 0.35 -0.40
CA TYR A 51 -6.70 0.32 1.06
C TYR A 51 -5.55 1.13 1.61
N THR A 52 -5.82 1.88 2.66
CA THR A 52 -4.81 2.60 3.42
C THR A 52 -5.03 2.37 4.91
N CYS A 53 -4.02 2.62 5.72
CA CYS A 53 -4.07 2.42 7.16
C CYS A 53 -3.66 3.70 7.86
N ALA A 54 -4.26 3.93 9.03
CA ALA A 54 -3.79 4.96 9.93
C ALA A 54 -4.10 4.57 11.38
N VAL A 55 -3.24 4.99 12.30
CA VAL A 55 -3.53 4.91 13.73
C VAL A 55 -4.47 6.04 14.10
N ARG A 56 -5.57 5.73 14.78
CA ARG A 56 -6.56 6.71 15.22
C ARG A 56 -5.89 7.92 15.90
N GLU A 57 -6.28 9.12 15.51
CA GLU A 57 -5.78 10.39 16.09
C GLU A 57 -4.28 10.66 15.87
N SER A 58 -3.59 9.83 15.09
CA SER A 58 -2.21 10.12 14.67
C SER A 58 -2.18 11.25 13.62
N PRO A 59 -1.01 11.89 13.41
CA PRO A 59 -0.82 12.80 12.28
C PRO A 59 -1.19 12.17 10.94
N ASP A 60 -0.95 10.87 10.77
CA ASP A 60 -1.25 10.12 9.55
C ASP A 60 -2.75 9.93 9.35
N ASP A 61 -3.55 9.76 10.42
CA ASP A 61 -5.02 9.71 10.31
C ASP A 61 -5.59 11.02 9.75
N ARG A 62 -5.03 12.17 10.13
CA ARG A 62 -5.42 13.46 9.55
C ARG A 62 -5.04 13.53 8.06
N LEU A 63 -3.80 13.19 7.71
CA LEU A 63 -3.32 13.23 6.33
C LEU A 63 -4.10 12.29 5.42
N VAL A 64 -4.41 11.08 5.90
CA VAL A 64 -5.22 10.10 5.17
C VAL A 64 -6.63 10.63 4.93
N ARG A 65 -7.25 11.29 5.91
CA ARG A 65 -8.57 11.92 5.73
C ARG A 65 -8.55 13.05 4.72
N GLU A 66 -7.52 13.89 4.74
CA GLU A 66 -7.33 14.95 3.75
C GLU A 66 -7.16 14.36 2.35
N MET A 67 -6.27 13.37 2.19
CA MET A 67 -6.07 12.63 0.94
C MET A 67 -7.38 12.00 0.42
N VAL A 68 -8.17 11.36 1.29
CA VAL A 68 -9.46 10.76 0.94
C VAL A 68 -10.43 11.80 0.36
N ASN A 69 -10.45 13.01 0.92
CA ASN A 69 -11.34 14.08 0.46
C ASN A 69 -10.91 14.67 -0.90
N GLU A 70 -9.63 14.63 -1.22
CA GLU A 70 -9.08 15.18 -2.46
C GLU A 70 -9.18 14.22 -3.66
N GLN A 71 -9.33 12.92 -3.40
CA GLN A 71 -9.32 11.91 -4.45
C GLN A 71 -10.71 11.63 -5.02
N ARG A 72 -10.76 11.53 -6.36
CA ARG A 72 -12.01 11.19 -7.08
C ARG A 72 -12.59 9.83 -6.69
N ILE A 73 -11.71 8.89 -6.35
CA ILE A 73 -12.08 7.57 -5.86
C ILE A 73 -11.26 7.38 -4.58
N PRO A 74 -11.87 7.52 -3.39
CA PRO A 74 -11.12 7.46 -2.15
C PRO A 74 -10.73 6.02 -1.79
N PRO A 75 -9.56 5.81 -1.17
CA PRO A 75 -9.22 4.51 -0.58
C PRO A 75 -10.10 4.20 0.63
N THR A 76 -10.28 2.91 0.90
CA THR A 76 -10.84 2.43 2.16
C THR A 76 -9.79 2.60 3.26
N VAL A 77 -10.15 3.33 4.32
CA VAL A 77 -9.25 3.59 5.46
C VAL A 77 -9.48 2.56 6.56
N ILE A 78 -8.43 1.80 6.89
CA ILE A 78 -8.39 0.89 8.03
C ILE A 78 -7.80 1.65 9.21
N VAL A 79 -8.66 2.02 10.17
CA VAL A 79 -8.23 2.74 11.37
C VAL A 79 -7.84 1.75 12.47
N LEU A 80 -6.57 1.79 12.86
CA LEU A 80 -6.02 0.98 13.94
C LEU A 80 -6.04 1.74 15.26
N SER A 81 -6.19 1.01 16.36
CA SER A 81 -5.93 1.54 17.70
C SER A 81 -4.48 1.24 18.08
N GLU A 82 -3.90 2.05 18.95
CA GLU A 82 -2.54 1.83 19.47
C GLU A 82 -2.36 0.43 20.09
N PRO A 83 -3.29 -0.12 20.90
CA PRO A 83 -3.16 -1.50 21.39
C PRO A 83 -3.12 -2.56 20.28
N ARG A 84 -3.82 -2.34 19.16
CA ARG A 84 -3.76 -3.24 18.00
C ARG A 84 -2.43 -3.13 17.27
N LEU A 85 -1.91 -1.93 17.10
CA LEU A 85 -0.59 -1.73 16.51
C LEU A 85 0.50 -2.44 17.31
N ILE A 86 0.48 -2.32 18.64
CA ILE A 86 1.44 -3.00 19.53
C ILE A 86 1.35 -4.53 19.40
N ALA A 87 0.15 -5.08 19.24
CA ALA A 87 -0.03 -6.51 19.01
C ALA A 87 0.65 -6.96 17.70
N HIS A 88 0.53 -6.16 16.64
CA HIS A 88 1.15 -6.45 15.34
C HIS A 88 2.69 -6.42 15.36
N VAL A 89 3.33 -5.69 16.28
CA VAL A 89 4.81 -5.70 16.41
C VAL A 89 5.32 -7.13 16.66
N ARG A 90 4.66 -7.88 17.56
CA ARG A 90 5.05 -9.26 17.87
C ARG A 90 4.81 -10.19 16.67
N GLU A 91 3.68 -10.01 15.99
CA GLU A 91 3.32 -10.80 14.81
C GLU A 91 4.30 -10.55 13.66
N ALA A 92 4.67 -9.30 13.41
CA ALA A 92 5.64 -8.92 12.40
C ALA A 92 7.04 -9.47 12.72
N ALA A 93 7.51 -9.36 13.97
CA ALA A 93 8.78 -9.94 14.38
C ALA A 93 8.83 -11.46 14.12
N TYR A 94 7.73 -12.16 14.42
CA TYR A 94 7.60 -13.58 14.17
C TYR A 94 7.54 -13.91 12.67
N ALA A 95 6.71 -13.21 11.89
CA ALA A 95 6.51 -13.46 10.47
C ALA A 95 7.78 -13.17 9.63
N LEU A 96 8.53 -12.13 9.99
CA LEU A 96 9.78 -11.75 9.33
C LEU A 96 11.00 -12.52 9.85
N ASN A 97 10.85 -13.29 10.94
CA ASN A 97 11.94 -13.94 11.66
C ASN A 97 13.10 -12.97 11.97
N THR A 98 12.78 -11.79 12.49
CA THR A 98 13.75 -10.73 12.79
C THR A 98 13.44 -10.06 14.11
N THR A 99 14.48 -9.57 14.78
CA THR A 99 14.38 -8.69 15.95
C THR A 99 14.82 -7.25 15.61
N ASN A 100 15.10 -6.97 14.33
CA ASN A 100 15.50 -5.63 13.90
C ASN A 100 14.28 -4.70 13.97
N PRO A 101 14.30 -3.66 14.83
CA PRO A 101 13.14 -2.80 15.03
C PRO A 101 12.78 -2.01 13.78
N VAL A 102 13.76 -1.69 12.91
CA VAL A 102 13.50 -0.97 11.66
C VAL A 102 12.72 -1.83 10.69
N GLN A 103 13.13 -3.09 10.49
CA GLN A 103 12.42 -4.03 9.60
C GLN A 103 10.99 -4.29 10.09
N ILE A 104 10.81 -4.42 11.40
CA ILE A 104 9.50 -4.61 12.02
C ILE A 104 8.64 -3.35 11.81
N ALA A 105 9.17 -2.15 12.06
CA ALA A 105 8.44 -0.90 11.92
C ALA A 105 7.94 -0.66 10.48
N TYR A 106 8.71 -1.06 9.46
CA TYR A 106 8.27 -0.95 8.06
C TYR A 106 7.23 -1.98 7.62
N SER A 107 7.01 -3.04 8.42
CA SER A 107 6.12 -4.14 8.07
C SER A 107 4.80 -4.11 8.83
N ILE A 108 4.65 -3.16 9.75
CA ILE A 108 3.40 -2.89 10.45
C ILE A 108 2.75 -1.63 9.84
N PRO A 109 1.40 -1.59 9.72
CA PRO A 109 0.69 -0.46 9.13
C PRO A 109 0.67 0.79 10.02
#